data_AF-W7D4S0-F1
#
_entry.id   AF-W7D4S0-F1
#
_cell.length_a   1.000
_cell.length_b   1.000
_cell.length_c   1.000
_cell.angle_alpha   90.00
_cell.angle_beta   90.00
_cell.angle_gamma   90.00
#
_symmetry.space_group_name_H-M   'P 1'
#
loop_
_entity.id
_entity.type
_entity.pdbx_description
1 polymer ?
#
loop_
_entity_poly.entity_id
_entity_poly.type
_entity_poly.pdbx_seq_one_letter_code
_entity_poly.pdbx_strand_id
1 'polypeptide(L)' 'MENAKIAVIFGICLFLGAAIQVIGFLMHNNILSTIGSIIMVSGSCWMFFQVIREKKKKIVISFQKESSDLIVKN' A
#
# COMPACT_ATOMS: atom_id res chain seq x y z
N MET A 1 -5.44 -10.94 -8.37
CA MET A 1 -6.40 -10.58 -7.30
C MET A 1 -5.78 -9.86 -6.12
N GLU A 2 -4.46 -10.00 -5.86
CA GLU A 2 -3.81 -9.36 -4.70
C GLU A 2 -3.82 -7.83 -4.76
N ASN A 3 -3.60 -7.24 -5.94
CA ASN A 3 -3.66 -5.78 -6.14
C ASN A 3 -5.02 -5.17 -5.77
N ALA A 4 -6.12 -5.89 -6.03
CA ALA A 4 -7.45 -5.45 -5.66
C ALA A 4 -7.63 -5.48 -4.12
N LYS A 5 -7.13 -6.51 -3.44
CA LYS A 5 -7.15 -6.58 -1.97
C LYS A 5 -6.33 -5.45 -1.34
N ILE A 6 -5.15 -5.16 -1.89
CA ILE A 6 -4.28 -4.07 -1.40
C ILE A 6 -4.97 -2.71 -1.58
N ALA A 7 -5.60 -2.47 -2.72
CA ALA A 7 -6.38 -1.25 -2.97
C ALA A 7 -7.57 -1.11 -2.02
N VAL A 8 -8.28 -2.21 -1.73
CA VAL A 8 -9.39 -2.22 -0.75
C VAL A 8 -8.89 -1.89 0.65
N ILE A 9 -7.79 -2.50 1.11
CA ILE A 9 -7.20 -2.22 2.43
C ILE A 9 -6.78 -0.76 2.53
N PHE A 10 -6.15 -0.21 1.47
CA PHE A 10 -5.78 1.19 1.41
C PHE A 10 -6.99 2.13 1.49
N GLY A 11 -8.06 1.83 0.74
CA GLY A 11 -9.31 2.58 0.79
C GLY A 11 -9.95 2.58 2.19
N ILE A 12 -9.95 1.43 2.88
CA ILE A 12 -10.45 1.32 4.26
C ILE A 12 -9.59 2.17 5.21
N CYS A 13 -8.26 2.12 5.10
CA CYS A 13 -7.38 2.94 5.94
C CYS A 13 -7.58 4.45 5.72
N LEU A 14 -7.75 4.90 4.48
CA LEU A 14 -8.03 6.30 4.18
C LEU A 14 -9.38 6.73 4.75
N PHE A 15 -10.42 5.92 4.54
CA PHE A 15 -11.76 6.22 5.04
C PHE A 15 -11.78 6.29 6.57
N LEU A 16 -11.14 5.33 7.25
CA LEU A 16 -11.07 5.28 8.70
C LEU A 16 -10.25 6.46 9.26
N GLY A 17 -9.11 6.78 8.65
CA GLY A 17 -8.29 7.91 9.06
C GLY A 17 -9.02 9.25 8.90
N ALA A 18 -9.73 9.44 7.78
CA ALA A 18 -10.56 10.61 7.54
C ALA A 18 -11.73 10.69 8.53
N ALA A 19 -12.41 9.58 8.82
CA ALA A 19 -13.49 9.53 9.80
C ALA A 19 -12.99 9.92 11.20
N ILE A 20 -11.87 9.35 11.65
CA ILE A 20 -11.24 9.70 12.93
C ILE A 20 -10.84 11.17 12.97
N GLN A 21 -10.34 11.71 11.85
CA GLN A 21 -9.97 13.11 11.76
C GLN A 21 -11.17 14.05 11.89
N VAL A 22 -12.27 13.75 11.20
CA VAL A 22 -13.54 14.50 11.29
C VAL A 22 -14.12 14.41 12.70
N ILE A 23 -14.12 13.23 13.31
CA ILE A 23 -14.58 13.05 14.70
C ILE A 23 -13.71 13.86 15.67
N GLY A 24 -12.38 13.84 15.48
CA GLY A 24 -11.45 14.62 16.28
C GLY A 24 -11.67 16.12 16.17
N PHE A 25 -11.96 16.61 14.96
CA PHE A 25 -12.34 18.01 14.74
C PHE A 25 -13.66 18.36 15.44
N LEU A 26 -14.68 17.49 15.32
CA LEU A 26 -15.99 17.70 15.91
C LEU A 26 -15.97 17.70 17.44
N MET A 27 -15.10 16.87 18.03
CA MET A 27 -14.89 16.76 19.47
C MET A 27 -13.92 17.84 20.01
N HIS A 28 -13.44 18.75 19.16
CA HIS A 28 -12.40 19.73 19.49
C HIS A 28 -11.15 19.09 20.13
N ASN A 29 -10.84 17.86 19.70
CA ASN A 29 -9.74 17.06 20.20
C ASN A 29 -8.66 16.93 19.13
N ASN A 30 -7.67 17.83 19.22
CA ASN A 30 -6.54 17.88 18.29
C ASN A 30 -5.70 16.60 18.25
N ILE A 31 -5.66 15.85 19.36
CA ILE A 31 -4.91 14.59 19.42
C ILE A 31 -5.56 13.57 18.49
N LEU A 32 -6.89 13.46 18.54
CA LEU A 32 -7.64 12.52 17.72
C LEU A 32 -7.57 12.89 16.22
N SER A 33 -7.62 14.19 15.91
CA SER A 33 -7.40 14.70 14.55
C SER A 33 -6.01 14.37 14.00
N THR A 34 -4.99 14.49 14.85
CA THR A 34 -3.60 14.15 14.51
C THR A 34 -3.43 12.64 14.29
N ILE A 35 -4.07 11.81 15.12
CA ILE A 35 -4.05 10.34 14.97
C ILE A 35 -4.67 9.93 13.63
N GLY A 36 -5.81 10.51 13.24
CA GLY A 36 -6.42 10.25 11.93
C GLY A 36 -5.47 10.54 10.78
N SER A 37 -4.76 11.67 10.84
CA SER A 37 -3.73 12.04 9.84
C SER A 37 -2.57 11.05 9.79
N ILE A 38 -2.08 10.60 10.95
CA ILE A 38 -0.97 9.63 11.04
C ILE A 38 -1.38 8.30 10.42
N ILE A 39 -2.61 7.84 10.63
CA ILE A 39 -3.13 6.60 10.04
C ILE A 39 -3.13 6.70 8.51
N MET A 40 -3.57 7.83 7.96
CA MET A 40 -3.58 8.04 6.50
C MET A 40 -2.17 8.07 5.90
N VAL A 41 -1.23 8.77 6.56
CA VAL A 41 0.17 8.83 6.11
C VAL A 41 0.83 7.45 6.18
N SER A 42 0.63 6.71 7.28
CA SER A 42 1.15 5.36 7.46
C SER A 42 0.60 4.38 6.41
N GLY A 43 -0.71 4.43 6.16
CA GLY A 43 -1.36 3.62 5.12
C GLY A 43 -0.83 3.92 3.72
N SER A 44 -0.57 5.20 3.42
CA SER A 44 0.02 5.63 2.14
C SER A 44 1.47 5.17 1.97
N CYS A 45 2.27 5.28 3.03
CA CYS A 45 3.64 4.75 3.06
C CYS A 45 3.67 3.24 2.81
N TRP A 46 2.80 2.47 3.48
CA TRP A 46 2.72 1.02 3.31
C TRP A 46 2.39 0.61 1.85
N MET A 47 1.42 1.29 1.24
CA MET A 47 1.04 1.09 -0.16
C MET A 47 2.22 1.36 -1.11
N PHE A 48 2.94 2.45 -0.88
CA PHE A 48 4.12 2.82 -1.68
C PHE A 48 5.21 1.74 -1.61
N PHE A 49 5.50 1.23 -0.41
CA PHE A 49 6.45 0.13 -0.24
C PHE A 49 5.99 -1.16 -0.94
N GLN A 50 4.69 -1.49 -0.89
CA GLN A 50 4.16 -2.65 -1.62
C GLN A 50 4.36 -2.52 -3.13
N VAL A 51 4.05 -1.37 -3.72
CA VAL A 51 4.26 -1.13 -5.15
C VAL A 51 5.74 -1.29 -5.54
N ILE A 52 6.67 -0.80 -4.72
CA ILE A 52 8.11 -0.99 -4.97
C ILE A 52 8.50 -2.47 -4.88
N ARG A 53 7.98 -3.22 -3.90
CA ARG A 53 8.27 -4.66 -3.73
C ARG A 53 7.73 -5.48 -4.90
N GLU A 54 6.53 -5.17 -5.37
CA GLU A 54 5.91 -5.77 -6.56
C GLU A 54 6.79 -5.56 -7.80
N LYS A 55 7.29 -4.34 -8.02
CA LYS A 55 8.19 -4.03 -9.14
C LYS A 55 9.49 -4.85 -9.09
N LYS A 56 10.10 -4.99 -7.90
CA LYS A 56 11.32 -5.79 -7.74
C LYS A 56 11.08 -7.28 -7.98
N LYS A 57 9.98 -7.85 -7.49
CA LYS A 57 9.61 -9.26 -7.75
C LYS A 57 9.45 -9.53 -9.24
N LYS A 58 8.79 -8.63 -9.97
CA LYS A 58 8.53 -8.81 -11.41
C LYS A 58 9.81 -8.87 -12.25
N ILE A 59 10.80 -8.03 -11.93
CA ILE A 59 12.11 -7.99 -12.60
C ILE A 59 12.88 -9.29 -12.42
N VAL A 60 12.87 -9.85 -11.21
CA VAL A 60 13.57 -11.11 -10.91
C VAL A 60 12.96 -12.29 -11.66
N ILE A 61 11.62 -12.32 -11.77
CA ILE A 61 10.90 -13.39 -12.47
C ILE A 61 11.14 -13.32 -13.98
N SER A 62 11.19 -12.12 -14.58
CA SER A 62 11.53 -11.99 -16.01
C SER A 62 12.94 -12.45 -16.33
N PHE A 63 13.90 -12.19 -15.44
CA PHE A 63 15.29 -12.62 -15.61
C PHE A 63 15.46 -14.15 -15.53
N GLN A 64 14.77 -14.79 -14.58
CA GLN A 64 14.78 -16.25 -14.45
C GLN A 64 14.13 -16.96 -15.64
N LYS A 65 13.07 -16.35 -16.20
CA LYS A 65 12.39 -16.89 -17.37
C LYS A 65 13.27 -16.80 -18.63
N GLU A 66 13.93 -15.66 -18.84
CA GLU A 66 14.85 -15.48 -19.96
C GLU A 66 16.05 -16.45 -19.92
N SER A 67 16.63 -16.67 -18.73
CA SER A 67 17.69 -17.69 -18.58
C SER A 67 17.20 -19.11 -18.86
N SER A 68 15.98 -19.46 -18.46
CA SER A 68 15.44 -20.81 -18.66
C SER A 68 15.11 -21.08 -20.14
N ASP A 69 14.57 -20.08 -20.86
CA ASP A 69 14.28 -20.18 -22.29
C ASP A 69 15.56 -20.28 -23.14
N LEU A 70 16.67 -19.68 -22.69
CA LEU A 70 17.99 -19.81 -23.32
C LEU A 70 18.62 -21.19 -23.11
N ILE A 71 18.41 -21.83 -21.96
CA ILE A 71 18.94 -23.18 -21.67
C ILE A 71 18.19 -24.26 -22.47
N VAL A 72 16.88 -24.11 -22.69
CA VAL A 72 16.07 -25.11 -23.43
C VAL A 72 16.30 -25.06 -24.95
N LYS A 73 16.85 -23.95 -25.47
CA LYS A 73 17.13 -23.76 -26.91
C LYS A 73 18.49 -24.29 -27.37
N ASN A 74 19.34 -24.74 -26.44
CA ASN A 74 20.70 -25.24 -26.69
C ASN A 74 20.77 -26.73 -26.35
#